data_AF-A0A662JX20-F1
#
_entry.id   AF-A0A662JX20-F1
#
_cell.length_a   1.000
_cell.length_b   1.000
_cell.length_c   1.000
_cell.angle_alpha   90.00
_cell.angle_beta   90.00
_cell.angle_gamma   90.00
#
_symmetry.space_group_name_H-M   'P 1'
#
loop_
_entity.id
_entity.type
_entity.pdbx_description
1 polymer ?
#
loop_
_entity_poly.entity_id
_entity_poly.type
_entity_poly.pdbx_seq_one_letter_code
_entity_poly.pdbx_strand_id
1 'polypeptide(L)'
;MKSIHHKVRLKGLFYQIYKRMYKSAAKQEGFIFSILVFIKYRYLWRIRDCYLPAYILEGVEKKGNRKIRILFCGDRANLFYISNLFFLKRPKYNFVGEWSISKLDEVVSLFCRETDLVVVKTDQFFSNFLNRKGFVTVPAWVRMQMDISKPLEEIVKGFKKSAKEDVRKIKQHGYSFEISKSEDKFNLFFYNIRQPYFRNRIGEQALSGSENYHEIHNAFRYGRLFLVKDKDRDVAGFIVVNRGKVARPHFMGISERPYFTQVAGSALFYLFMLWAKKQGFKVLDFGFTRAFLSNGAFRFKRKWGMHVKISHGFDGVFGFKVNDFESETIYNFFENNPFIYINRGKLNGFVFVRNSVSPSEEQAIYQRYFTPGLKGLYIISGEDKLKDFLRTFKGWKDLEFKREKLGTVMLTDKNMVEKAAEEYKLNRRYMSIYRFLVEEFPDLKKIVFRTLSVTLPQLKNRGFDVEKVDDELLKDVFSVFREKGFSKEGIPVLLEYILSHDTKDVKKSAEMCGLYPISLENAEKIIEQIVSERKEFVRENGLKSFKPLMGVTMKSLGGRVDGEVVSKILKSKIKMIIEE
;
A
#
# COMPACT_ATOMS: atom_id res chain seq x y z
N MET A 1 24.75 4.60 43.54
CA MET A 1 25.00 3.22 43.05
C MET A 1 24.13 2.13 43.70
N LYS A 2 23.82 2.15 45.01
CA LYS A 2 22.96 1.13 45.68
C LYS A 2 21.52 1.02 45.11
N SER A 3 20.92 2.12 44.65
CA SER A 3 19.60 2.16 43.96
C SER A 3 19.60 1.46 42.59
N ILE A 4 20.73 1.44 41.88
CA ILE A 4 20.86 0.81 40.55
C ILE A 4 20.94 -0.71 40.69
N HIS A 5 21.67 -1.21 41.70
CA HIS A 5 21.74 -2.65 41.99
C HIS A 5 20.39 -3.23 42.41
N HIS A 6 19.58 -2.50 43.19
CA HIS A 6 18.25 -2.98 43.58
C HIS A 6 17.30 -3.07 42.37
N LYS A 7 17.42 -2.13 41.43
CA LYS A 7 16.60 -2.04 40.20
C LYS A 7 16.98 -3.06 39.12
N VAL A 8 18.27 -3.41 38.99
CA VAL A 8 18.73 -4.53 38.15
C VAL A 8 18.22 -5.87 38.71
N ARG A 9 18.22 -6.02 40.04
CA ARG A 9 17.66 -7.20 40.72
C ARG A 9 16.16 -7.35 40.50
N LEU A 10 15.39 -6.25 40.53
CA LEU A 10 13.96 -6.24 40.22
C LEU A 10 13.68 -6.60 38.75
N LYS A 11 14.39 -6.00 37.78
CA LYS A 11 14.26 -6.36 36.35
C LYS A 11 14.61 -7.85 36.10
N GLY A 12 15.64 -8.37 36.76
CA GLY A 12 16.02 -9.79 36.71
C GLY A 12 14.98 -10.71 37.35
N LEU A 13 14.40 -10.31 38.48
CA LEU A 13 13.33 -11.03 39.16
C LEU A 13 12.05 -11.07 38.30
N PHE A 14 11.68 -9.97 37.66
CA PHE A 14 10.54 -9.94 36.73
C PHE A 14 10.77 -10.83 35.50
N TYR A 15 11.99 -10.89 34.97
CA TYR A 15 12.34 -11.78 33.86
C TYR A 15 12.31 -13.26 34.26
N GLN A 16 12.76 -13.59 35.48
CA GLN A 16 12.67 -14.93 36.06
C GLN A 16 11.21 -15.37 36.28
N ILE A 17 10.39 -14.46 36.82
CA ILE A 17 8.94 -14.67 36.99
C ILE A 17 8.28 -14.87 35.61
N TYR A 18 8.61 -14.04 34.62
CA TYR A 18 8.17 -14.19 33.23
C TYR A 18 8.50 -15.58 32.65
N LYS A 19 9.74 -16.06 32.81
CA LYS A 19 10.19 -17.35 32.26
C LYS A 19 9.48 -18.53 32.93
N ARG A 20 9.21 -18.45 34.24
CA ARG A 20 8.44 -19.45 34.99
C ARG A 20 6.95 -19.44 34.60
N MET A 21 6.36 -18.25 34.46
CA MET A 21 4.96 -18.10 34.07
C MET A 21 4.71 -18.53 32.63
N TYR A 22 5.62 -18.24 31.69
CA TYR A 22 5.52 -18.69 30.30
C TYR A 22 5.57 -20.22 30.20
N LYS A 23 6.49 -20.86 30.94
CA LYS A 23 6.54 -22.34 31.05
C LYS A 23 5.27 -22.94 31.67
N SER A 24 4.65 -22.24 32.62
CA SER A 24 3.39 -22.67 33.25
C SER A 24 2.18 -22.49 32.31
N ALA A 25 2.13 -21.39 31.56
CA ALA A 25 1.05 -21.09 30.61
C ALA A 25 1.09 -21.98 29.37
N ALA A 26 2.28 -22.44 28.97
CA ALA A 26 2.44 -23.43 27.90
C ALA A 26 1.97 -24.84 28.32
N LYS A 27 1.70 -25.09 29.62
CA LYS A 27 1.29 -26.39 30.16
C LYS A 27 -0.19 -26.51 30.51
N GLN A 28 -0.97 -25.43 30.56
CA GLN A 28 -2.39 -25.48 30.91
C GLN A 28 -3.27 -24.91 29.80
N GLU A 29 -4.10 -25.78 29.22
CA GLU A 29 -5.15 -25.41 28.28
C GLU A 29 -6.28 -24.69 29.02
N GLY A 30 -6.26 -23.35 28.99
CA GLY A 30 -7.33 -22.55 29.57
C GLY A 30 -7.39 -21.14 28.97
N PHE A 31 -8.48 -20.84 28.27
CA PHE A 31 -8.73 -19.54 27.64
C PHE A 31 -8.61 -18.36 28.64
N ILE A 32 -9.14 -18.54 29.86
CA ILE A 32 -9.10 -17.53 30.95
C ILE A 32 -7.68 -17.29 31.46
N PHE A 33 -6.85 -18.34 31.58
CA PHE A 33 -5.45 -18.22 32.02
C PHE A 33 -4.60 -17.48 30.97
N SER A 34 -4.84 -17.74 29.68
CA SER A 34 -4.19 -17.02 28.58
C SER A 34 -4.54 -15.52 28.55
N ILE A 35 -5.77 -15.17 28.92
CA ILE A 35 -6.23 -13.79 29.08
C ILE A 35 -5.55 -13.12 30.27
N LEU A 36 -5.47 -13.79 31.43
CA LEU A 36 -4.80 -13.24 32.61
C LEU A 36 -3.29 -13.05 32.40
N VAL A 37 -2.63 -13.99 31.70
CA VAL A 37 -1.23 -13.86 31.29
C VAL A 37 -1.06 -12.70 30.31
N PHE A 38 -1.96 -12.54 29.34
CA PHE A 38 -1.94 -11.43 28.39
C PHE A 38 -2.18 -10.06 29.05
N ILE A 39 -3.14 -9.97 29.98
CA ILE A 39 -3.43 -8.77 30.77
C ILE A 39 -2.23 -8.40 31.65
N LYS A 40 -1.66 -9.37 32.38
CA LYS A 40 -0.46 -9.17 33.20
C LYS A 40 0.75 -8.76 32.35
N TYR A 41 0.93 -9.36 31.17
CA TYR A 41 2.01 -9.01 30.24
C TYR A 41 1.87 -7.58 29.70
N ARG A 42 0.65 -7.17 29.35
CA ARG A 42 0.34 -5.79 28.93
C ARG A 42 0.60 -4.79 30.06
N TYR A 43 0.30 -5.15 31.30
CA TYR A 43 0.58 -4.32 32.48
C TYR A 43 2.09 -4.19 32.74
N LEU A 44 2.85 -5.28 32.63
CA LEU A 44 4.32 -5.26 32.76
C LEU A 44 5.00 -4.40 31.69
N TRP A 45 4.50 -4.43 30.44
CA TRP A 45 4.99 -3.54 29.38
C TRP A 45 4.75 -2.07 29.69
N ARG A 46 3.58 -1.73 30.25
CA ARG A 46 3.27 -0.36 30.70
C ARG A 46 4.17 0.09 31.84
N ILE A 47 4.41 -0.77 32.84
CA ILE A 47 5.35 -0.47 33.94
C ILE A 47 6.77 -0.24 33.40
N ARG A 48 7.22 -1.06 32.45
CA ARG A 48 8.53 -0.86 31.82
C ARG A 48 8.63 0.53 31.18
N ASP A 49 7.60 0.93 30.45
CA ASP A 49 7.60 2.20 29.73
C ASP A 49 7.27 3.41 30.64
N CYS A 50 7.06 3.21 31.95
CA CYS A 50 7.09 4.28 32.95
C CYS A 50 8.49 4.86 33.12
N TYR A 51 9.57 4.11 32.83
CA TYR A 51 10.95 4.59 32.89
C TYR A 51 11.66 4.33 31.56
N LEU A 52 12.04 5.40 30.87
CA LEU A 52 12.63 5.36 29.54
C LEU A 52 14.11 5.73 29.60
N PRO A 53 15.03 4.88 29.08
CA PRO A 53 16.39 5.31 28.88
C PRO A 53 16.44 6.36 27.77
N ALA A 54 17.21 7.41 27.99
CA ALA A 54 17.35 8.56 27.12
C ALA A 54 18.76 8.62 26.53
N TYR A 55 18.83 8.98 25.25
CA TYR A 55 20.07 9.08 24.48
C TYR A 55 20.03 10.34 23.62
N ILE A 56 21.14 11.07 23.53
CA ILE A 56 21.35 12.05 22.46
C ILE A 56 22.00 11.31 21.29
N LEU A 57 21.36 11.42 20.13
CA LEU A 57 21.84 10.93 18.85
C LEU A 57 22.40 12.09 18.05
N GLU A 58 23.66 12.00 17.61
CA GLU A 58 24.27 13.03 16.76
C GLU A 58 24.82 12.41 15.47
N GLY A 59 24.49 12.99 14.34
CA GLY A 59 24.98 12.53 13.04
C GLY A 59 24.42 13.33 11.87
N VAL A 60 24.68 12.83 10.66
CA VAL A 60 24.23 13.46 9.41
C VAL A 60 22.92 12.84 8.94
N GLU A 61 21.94 13.68 8.61
CA GLU A 61 20.64 13.26 8.09
C GLU A 61 20.75 12.62 6.70
N LYS A 62 19.92 11.61 6.47
CA LYS A 62 19.90 10.79 5.25
C LYS A 62 19.52 11.55 3.97
N LYS A 63 18.76 12.65 4.06
CA LYS A 63 18.19 13.34 2.90
C LYS A 63 18.82 14.71 2.62
N GLY A 64 19.05 15.52 3.64
CA GLY A 64 19.61 16.86 3.50
C GLY A 64 21.12 16.97 3.71
N ASN A 65 21.82 15.88 4.09
CA ASN A 65 23.26 15.85 4.36
C ASN A 65 23.73 16.90 5.41
N ARG A 66 22.83 17.35 6.28
CA ARG A 66 23.12 18.27 7.40
C ARG A 66 23.17 17.51 8.73
N LYS A 67 23.89 18.07 9.71
CA LYS A 67 23.94 17.51 11.07
C LYS A 67 22.59 17.69 11.77
N ILE A 68 22.21 16.70 12.57
CA ILE A 68 21.03 16.74 13.44
C ILE A 68 21.34 16.06 14.76
N ARG A 69 20.75 16.60 15.83
CA ARG A 69 20.77 16.06 17.19
C ARG A 69 19.37 15.69 17.62
N ILE A 70 19.18 14.44 18.03
CA ILE A 70 17.88 13.91 18.43
C ILE A 70 17.96 13.40 19.87
N LEU A 71 17.09 13.89 20.76
CA LEU A 71 16.85 13.26 22.05
C LEU A 71 15.90 12.07 21.84
N PHE A 72 16.41 10.85 21.97
CA PHE A 72 15.60 9.64 21.94
C PHE A 72 15.37 9.08 23.33
N CYS A 73 14.11 8.90 23.71
CA CYS A 73 13.69 8.26 24.96
C CYS A 73 12.96 6.94 24.64
N GLY A 74 13.57 5.78 24.94
CA GLY A 74 12.96 4.48 24.64
C GLY A 74 13.94 3.32 24.62
N ASP A 75 13.47 2.13 24.27
CA ASP A 75 14.31 0.92 24.26
C ASP A 75 15.35 0.89 23.13
N ARG A 76 16.41 0.08 23.36
CA ARG A 76 17.56 -0.06 22.46
C ARG A 76 17.20 -0.57 21.06
N ALA A 77 16.21 -1.47 20.94
CA ALA A 77 15.81 -1.97 19.62
C ALA A 77 15.20 -0.84 18.77
N ASN A 78 14.41 0.02 19.39
CA ASN A 78 13.83 1.18 18.71
C ASN A 78 14.82 2.35 18.53
N LEU A 79 15.87 2.46 19.37
CA LEU A 79 17.00 3.37 19.16
C LEU A 79 17.67 3.11 17.79
N PHE A 80 17.96 1.85 17.47
CA PHE A 80 18.54 1.46 16.18
C PHE A 80 17.59 1.71 15.00
N TYR A 81 16.30 1.49 15.21
CA TYR A 81 15.29 1.79 14.20
C TYR A 81 15.24 3.29 13.88
N ILE A 82 15.16 4.15 14.90
CA ILE A 82 15.16 5.62 14.72
C ILE A 82 16.47 6.09 14.11
N SER A 83 17.61 5.50 14.51
CA SER A 83 18.92 5.81 13.93
C SER A 83 18.91 5.63 12.40
N ASN A 84 18.44 4.49 11.90
CA ASN A 84 18.43 4.20 10.46
C ASN A 84 17.32 4.93 9.70
N LEU A 85 16.31 5.42 10.41
CA LEU A 85 15.24 6.22 9.85
C LEU A 85 15.72 7.64 9.54
N PHE A 86 16.50 8.25 10.44
CA PHE A 86 16.96 9.64 10.31
C PHE A 86 18.35 9.77 9.67
N PHE A 87 19.32 8.96 10.09
CA PHE A 87 20.72 9.20 9.79
C PHE A 87 21.21 8.43 8.56
N LEU A 88 22.12 9.06 7.81
CA LEU A 88 22.79 8.46 6.65
C LEU A 88 23.71 7.31 7.05
N LYS A 89 24.44 7.51 8.14
CA LYS A 89 25.34 6.54 8.78
C LYS A 89 24.95 6.40 10.26
N ARG A 90 25.49 5.37 10.94
CA ARG A 90 25.27 5.16 12.37
C ARG A 90 25.65 6.44 13.15
N PRO A 91 24.73 7.05 13.93
CA PRO A 91 25.01 8.25 14.70
C PRO A 91 25.89 7.92 15.93
N LYS A 92 26.45 8.96 16.54
CA LYS A 92 27.03 8.89 17.89
C LYS A 92 25.90 8.77 18.91
N TYR A 93 26.09 7.92 19.92
CA TYR A 93 25.13 7.65 20.98
C TYR A 93 25.68 8.13 22.32
N ASN A 94 25.02 9.12 22.93
CA ASN A 94 25.38 9.58 24.26
C ASN A 94 24.22 9.26 25.21
N PHE A 95 24.42 8.34 26.16
CA PHE A 95 23.40 8.02 27.16
C PHE A 95 23.28 9.14 28.19
N VAL A 96 22.07 9.65 28.42
CA VAL A 96 21.81 10.83 29.28
C VAL A 96 20.90 10.50 30.47
N GLY A 97 20.69 9.21 30.76
CA GLY A 97 19.99 8.73 31.96
C GLY A 97 18.73 7.91 31.68
N GLU A 98 18.12 7.38 32.75
CA GLU A 98 16.79 6.77 32.72
C GLU A 98 15.79 7.69 33.42
N TRP A 99 14.69 8.02 32.75
CA TRP A 99 13.76 9.04 33.20
C TRP A 99 12.33 8.51 33.30
N SER A 100 11.59 8.96 34.32
CA SER A 100 10.16 8.68 34.40
C SER A 100 9.42 9.39 33.28
N ILE A 101 8.47 8.72 32.62
CA ILE A 101 7.62 9.33 31.60
C ILE A 101 6.79 10.50 32.15
N SER A 102 6.49 10.51 33.45
CA SER A 102 5.82 11.64 34.12
C SER A 102 6.66 12.92 34.11
N LYS A 103 7.99 12.79 34.05
CA LYS A 103 8.97 13.89 34.03
C LYS A 103 9.38 14.29 32.62
N LEU A 104 8.61 13.89 31.59
CA LEU A 104 9.00 14.12 30.20
C LEU A 104 9.28 15.60 29.89
N ASP A 105 8.52 16.54 30.47
CA ASP A 105 8.76 17.97 30.26
C ASP A 105 10.07 18.45 30.88
N GLU A 106 10.45 17.94 32.06
CA GLU A 106 11.75 18.24 32.69
C GLU A 106 12.89 17.81 31.75
N VAL A 107 12.80 16.59 31.22
CA VAL A 107 13.83 16.04 30.31
C VAL A 107 13.88 16.81 28.99
N VAL A 108 12.73 17.09 28.39
CA VAL A 108 12.65 17.89 27.15
C VAL A 108 13.24 19.27 27.38
N SER A 109 12.89 19.94 28.49
CA SER A 109 13.40 21.26 28.84
C SER A 109 14.91 21.25 29.09
N LEU A 110 15.45 20.19 29.68
CA LEU A 110 16.89 20.08 29.95
C LEU A 110 17.71 20.04 28.66
N PHE A 111 17.19 19.40 27.60
CA PHE A 111 17.92 19.17 26.35
C PHE A 111 17.36 19.96 25.14
N CYS A 112 16.39 20.86 25.34
CA CYS A 112 15.70 21.53 24.23
C CYS A 112 16.62 22.43 23.40
N ARG A 113 17.65 23.02 24.01
CA ARG A 113 18.66 23.86 23.33
C ARG A 113 19.76 23.05 22.64
N GLU A 114 19.88 21.76 22.98
CA GLU A 114 20.94 20.88 22.49
C GLU A 114 20.45 19.88 21.44
N THR A 115 19.14 19.82 21.19
CA THR A 115 18.53 18.84 20.30
C THR A 115 17.48 19.49 19.43
N ASP A 116 17.47 19.11 18.15
CA ASP A 116 16.54 19.66 17.16
C ASP A 116 15.17 18.97 17.28
N LEU A 117 15.18 17.69 17.65
CA LEU A 117 14.00 16.83 17.73
C LEU A 117 14.03 15.93 18.97
N VAL A 118 12.86 15.71 19.56
CA VAL A 118 12.63 14.70 20.60
C VAL A 118 11.79 13.57 20.04
N VAL A 119 12.25 12.33 20.25
CA VAL A 119 11.54 11.10 19.87
C VAL A 119 11.32 10.24 21.10
N VAL A 120 10.07 9.95 21.44
CA VAL A 120 9.71 9.11 22.58
C VAL A 120 9.07 7.82 22.07
N LYS A 121 9.61 6.66 22.44
CA LYS A 121 8.97 5.37 22.21
C LYS A 121 8.37 4.84 23.50
N THR A 122 7.07 4.53 23.49
CA THR A 122 6.32 4.06 24.68
C THR A 122 5.11 3.21 24.27
N ASP A 123 4.37 2.67 25.24
CA ASP A 123 3.09 1.98 25.05
C ASP A 123 2.01 2.97 24.57
N GLN A 124 1.09 2.49 23.74
CA GLN A 124 -0.03 3.24 23.18
C GLN A 124 -0.91 3.87 24.26
N PHE A 125 -0.94 3.32 25.48
CA PHE A 125 -1.61 3.93 26.63
C PHE A 125 -1.18 5.39 26.86
N PHE A 126 0.09 5.70 26.67
CA PHE A 126 0.64 7.04 26.87
C PHE A 126 0.44 7.97 25.66
N SER A 127 -0.22 7.55 24.58
CA SER A 127 -0.39 8.39 23.38
C SER A 127 -1.12 9.70 23.67
N ASN A 128 -2.18 9.65 24.49
CA ASN A 128 -2.93 10.85 24.87
C ASN A 128 -2.10 11.77 25.77
N PHE A 129 -1.27 11.21 26.65
CA PHE A 129 -0.34 11.99 27.46
C PHE A 129 0.67 12.73 26.58
N LEU A 130 1.29 12.02 25.62
CA LEU A 130 2.21 12.62 24.64
C LEU A 130 1.54 13.73 23.81
N ASN A 131 0.35 13.48 23.26
CA ASN A 131 -0.39 14.47 22.48
C ASN A 131 -0.66 15.76 23.29
N ARG A 132 -1.04 15.66 24.57
CA ARG A 132 -1.25 16.82 25.44
C ARG A 132 0.03 17.63 25.70
N LYS A 133 1.19 17.00 25.61
CA LYS A 133 2.52 17.64 25.72
C LYS A 133 3.07 18.16 24.39
N GLY A 134 2.27 18.13 23.32
CA GLY A 134 2.62 18.64 21.99
C GLY A 134 3.43 17.67 21.13
N PHE A 135 3.41 16.37 21.46
CA PHE A 135 4.01 15.36 20.58
C PHE A 135 3.01 14.89 19.52
N VAL A 136 3.48 14.74 18.30
CA VAL A 136 2.75 14.04 17.24
C VAL A 136 3.01 12.54 17.38
N THR A 137 1.97 11.74 17.65
CA THR A 137 2.12 10.30 17.87
C THR A 137 1.89 9.46 16.62
N VAL A 138 2.81 8.56 16.31
CA VAL A 138 2.74 7.58 15.23
C VAL A 138 2.70 6.17 15.83
N PRO A 139 1.76 5.29 15.43
CA PRO A 139 1.77 3.90 15.86
C PRO A 139 3.09 3.24 15.46
N ALA A 140 3.71 2.50 16.38
CA ALA A 140 4.96 1.80 16.07
C ALA A 140 4.74 0.69 15.02
N TRP A 141 3.55 0.10 15.00
CA TRP A 141 3.16 -1.01 14.14
C TRP A 141 1.71 -0.89 13.68
N VAL A 142 1.48 -1.26 12.42
CA VAL A 142 0.15 -1.49 11.85
C VAL A 142 0.09 -2.88 11.23
N ARG A 143 -1.09 -3.49 11.21
CA ARG A 143 -1.30 -4.84 10.66
C ARG A 143 -1.75 -4.75 9.20
N MET A 144 -1.29 -5.67 8.36
CA MET A 144 -1.62 -5.73 6.94
C MET A 144 -2.34 -7.03 6.62
N GLN A 145 -3.55 -6.92 6.08
CA GLN A 145 -4.41 -8.06 5.76
C GLN A 145 -4.93 -8.00 4.32
N MET A 146 -5.30 -9.15 3.76
CA MET A 146 -5.94 -9.27 2.46
C MET A 146 -7.17 -10.16 2.60
N ASP A 147 -8.30 -9.70 2.06
CA ASP A 147 -9.47 -10.54 1.88
C ASP A 147 -9.28 -11.38 0.60
N ILE A 148 -9.42 -12.69 0.72
CA ILE A 148 -9.30 -13.65 -0.39
C ILE A 148 -10.58 -14.45 -0.62
N SER A 149 -11.69 -14.02 -0.03
CA SER A 149 -13.01 -14.63 -0.18
C SER A 149 -13.52 -14.54 -1.63
N LYS A 150 -13.24 -13.41 -2.30
CA LYS A 150 -13.61 -13.11 -3.69
C LYS A 150 -12.89 -13.98 -4.72
N PRO A 151 -13.42 -14.17 -5.95
CA PRO A 151 -12.72 -14.86 -7.03
C PRO A 151 -11.30 -14.32 -7.28
N LEU A 152 -10.40 -15.17 -7.76
CA LEU A 152 -8.98 -14.81 -7.90
C LEU A 152 -8.81 -13.64 -8.87
N GLU A 153 -9.60 -13.62 -9.93
CA GLU A 153 -9.60 -12.61 -10.98
C GLU A 153 -9.93 -11.23 -10.39
N GLU A 154 -10.89 -11.16 -9.46
CA GLU A 154 -11.28 -9.93 -8.79
C GLU A 154 -10.20 -9.45 -7.82
N ILE A 155 -9.57 -10.36 -7.07
CA ILE A 155 -8.44 -10.04 -6.18
C ILE A 155 -7.28 -9.46 -7.00
N VAL A 156 -6.93 -10.12 -8.11
CA VAL A 156 -5.83 -9.69 -8.99
C VAL A 156 -6.14 -8.35 -9.66
N LYS A 157 -7.40 -8.03 -9.98
CA LYS A 157 -7.79 -6.69 -10.48
C LYS A 157 -7.38 -5.59 -9.50
N GLY A 158 -7.50 -5.84 -8.19
CA GLY A 158 -7.10 -4.92 -7.11
C GLY A 158 -5.58 -4.74 -6.93
N PHE A 159 -4.74 -5.55 -7.58
CA PHE A 159 -3.29 -5.38 -7.52
C PHE A 159 -2.82 -4.14 -8.27
N LYS A 160 -1.79 -3.47 -7.76
CA LYS A 160 -1.10 -2.40 -8.51
C LYS A 160 -0.37 -3.00 -9.72
N LYS A 161 -0.12 -2.17 -10.75
CA LYS A 161 0.56 -2.57 -12.00
C LYS A 161 1.85 -3.38 -11.76
N SER A 162 2.67 -2.96 -10.81
CA SER A 162 3.92 -3.67 -10.47
C SER A 162 3.70 -5.05 -9.85
N ALA A 163 2.64 -5.26 -9.07
CA ALA A 163 2.31 -6.59 -8.54
C ALA A 163 1.71 -7.49 -9.63
N LYS A 164 0.93 -6.95 -10.57
CA LYS A 164 0.46 -7.70 -11.75
C LYS A 164 1.63 -8.17 -12.62
N GLU A 165 2.63 -7.31 -12.81
CA GLU A 165 3.86 -7.66 -13.52
C GLU A 165 4.66 -8.74 -12.78
N ASP A 166 4.77 -8.65 -11.46
CA ASP A 166 5.39 -9.72 -10.67
C ASP A 166 4.66 -11.06 -10.86
N VAL A 167 3.32 -11.06 -10.84
CA VAL A 167 2.52 -12.28 -11.09
C VAL A 167 2.81 -12.85 -12.48
N ARG A 168 2.93 -12.01 -13.51
CA ARG A 168 3.31 -12.44 -14.86
C ARG A 168 4.68 -13.13 -14.87
N LYS A 169 5.69 -12.51 -14.24
CA LYS A 169 7.05 -13.05 -14.12
C LYS A 169 7.07 -14.36 -13.34
N ILE A 170 6.32 -14.46 -12.25
CA ILE A 170 6.22 -15.67 -11.42
C ILE A 170 5.67 -16.84 -12.25
N LYS A 171 4.60 -16.59 -13.03
CA LYS A 171 4.00 -17.60 -13.92
C LYS A 171 4.94 -18.02 -15.05
N GLN A 172 5.61 -17.06 -15.69
CA GLN A 172 6.56 -17.34 -16.77
C GLN A 172 7.78 -18.14 -16.30
N HIS A 173 8.29 -17.84 -15.12
CA HIS A 173 9.45 -18.53 -14.54
C HIS A 173 9.11 -19.93 -14.04
N GLY A 174 7.84 -20.19 -13.69
CA GLY A 174 7.40 -21.51 -13.23
C GLY A 174 7.71 -21.81 -11.77
N TYR A 175 7.72 -20.81 -10.89
CA TYR A 175 7.86 -21.06 -9.45
C TYR A 175 6.73 -21.96 -8.93
N SER A 176 7.09 -22.91 -8.06
CA SER A 176 6.15 -23.80 -7.38
C SER A 176 6.26 -23.66 -5.87
N PHE A 177 5.45 -24.40 -5.11
CA PHE A 177 5.52 -24.38 -3.66
C PHE A 177 5.36 -25.78 -3.05
N GLU A 178 5.88 -25.93 -1.84
CA GLU A 178 5.75 -27.12 -1.01
C GLU A 178 5.28 -26.75 0.40
N ILE A 179 4.42 -27.56 0.99
CA ILE A 179 4.06 -27.49 2.41
C ILE A 179 4.74 -28.68 3.10
N SER A 180 5.53 -28.41 4.14
CA SER A 180 6.27 -29.45 4.84
C SER A 180 6.08 -29.39 6.36
N LYS A 181 6.17 -30.57 6.98
CA LYS A 181 6.36 -30.77 8.43
C LYS A 181 7.68 -31.51 8.72
N SER A 182 8.56 -31.63 7.74
CA SER A 182 9.89 -32.24 7.92
C SER A 182 10.78 -31.33 8.77
N GLU A 183 11.34 -31.92 9.82
CA GLU A 183 12.31 -31.28 10.71
C GLU A 183 13.59 -30.89 9.95
N ASP A 184 14.07 -31.74 9.05
CA ASP A 184 15.25 -31.47 8.22
C ASP A 184 15.03 -30.28 7.29
N LYS A 185 13.86 -30.19 6.64
CA LYS A 185 13.52 -29.03 5.79
C LYS A 185 13.38 -27.75 6.60
N PHE A 186 12.85 -27.85 7.83
CA PHE A 186 12.82 -26.70 8.74
C PHE A 186 14.24 -26.22 9.07
N ASN A 187 15.15 -27.13 9.42
CA ASN A 187 16.54 -26.80 9.73
C ASN A 187 17.25 -26.15 8.54
N LEU A 188 17.12 -26.74 7.34
CA LEU A 188 17.66 -26.18 6.11
C LEU A 188 17.11 -24.78 5.82
N PHE A 189 15.80 -24.58 5.95
CA PHE A 189 15.19 -23.27 5.79
C PHE A 189 15.72 -22.26 6.83
N PHE A 190 15.80 -22.66 8.11
CA PHE A 190 16.22 -21.78 9.18
C PHE A 190 17.66 -21.30 8.98
N TYR A 191 18.60 -22.22 8.83
CA TYR A 191 20.03 -21.91 8.77
C TYR A 191 20.48 -21.37 7.42
N ASN A 192 19.96 -21.88 6.29
CA ASN A 192 20.48 -21.54 4.96
C ASN A 192 19.71 -20.42 4.25
N ILE A 193 18.45 -20.19 4.63
CA ILE A 193 17.58 -19.21 3.95
C ILE A 193 17.24 -18.08 4.90
N ARG A 194 16.65 -18.38 6.06
CA ARG A 194 16.08 -17.37 6.95
C ARG A 194 17.13 -16.59 7.72
N GLN A 195 18.06 -17.27 8.38
CA GLN A 195 19.07 -16.62 9.22
C GLN A 195 19.98 -15.67 8.41
N PRO A 196 20.51 -16.06 7.23
CA PRO A 196 21.32 -15.15 6.40
C PRO A 196 20.51 -13.94 5.94
N TYR A 197 19.32 -14.18 5.39
CA TYR A 197 18.38 -13.14 4.98
C TYR A 197 18.10 -12.12 6.09
N PHE A 198 17.89 -12.61 7.32
CA PHE A 198 17.56 -11.75 8.44
C PHE A 198 18.76 -10.91 8.88
N ARG A 199 19.94 -11.52 9.01
CA ARG A 199 21.19 -10.83 9.39
C ARG A 199 21.53 -9.71 8.42
N ASN A 200 21.45 -9.98 7.11
CA ASN A 200 21.86 -9.02 6.09
C ASN A 200 20.81 -7.93 5.81
N ARG A 201 19.51 -8.23 5.96
CA ARG A 201 18.43 -7.27 5.70
C ARG A 201 18.07 -6.40 6.90
N ILE A 202 18.17 -6.93 8.11
CA ILE A 202 17.66 -6.29 9.34
C ILE A 202 18.81 -5.87 10.27
N GLY A 203 20.00 -6.47 10.16
CA GLY A 203 21.19 -6.07 10.93
C GLY A 203 20.94 -6.06 12.45
N GLU A 204 21.58 -5.11 13.16
CA GLU A 204 21.40 -4.90 14.61
C GLU A 204 19.95 -4.50 15.02
N GLN A 205 19.01 -4.30 14.07
CA GLN A 205 17.60 -3.97 14.37
C GLN A 205 16.74 -5.18 14.76
N ALA A 206 17.34 -6.37 14.80
CA ALA A 206 16.69 -7.59 15.22
C ALA A 206 15.97 -7.40 16.56
N LEU A 207 14.64 -7.48 16.57
CA LEU A 207 13.91 -7.64 17.84
C LEU A 207 14.41 -8.92 18.48
N SER A 208 14.83 -8.86 19.75
CA SER A 208 15.16 -10.04 20.56
C SER A 208 14.00 -11.04 20.49
N GLY A 209 14.18 -12.17 19.80
CA GLY A 209 13.13 -13.16 19.50
C GLY A 209 13.02 -13.52 18.01
N SER A 210 13.31 -12.59 17.11
CA SER A 210 13.21 -12.81 15.66
C SER A 210 14.27 -13.75 15.05
N GLU A 211 15.35 -14.03 15.79
CA GLU A 211 16.36 -15.04 15.48
C GLU A 211 16.30 -16.26 16.41
N ASN A 212 15.37 -16.30 17.36
CA ASN A 212 15.33 -17.36 18.36
C ASN A 212 14.85 -18.66 17.70
N TYR A 213 15.78 -19.59 17.49
CA TYR A 213 15.51 -20.91 16.93
C TYR A 213 14.34 -21.59 17.66
N HIS A 214 14.34 -21.61 18.99
CA HIS A 214 13.32 -22.30 19.77
C HIS A 214 11.92 -21.69 19.60
N GLU A 215 11.82 -20.36 19.50
CA GLU A 215 10.53 -19.69 19.29
C GLU A 215 9.97 -20.02 17.90
N ILE A 216 10.81 -19.96 16.87
CA ILE A 216 10.45 -20.22 15.48
C ILE A 216 10.13 -21.70 15.27
N HIS A 217 10.93 -22.59 15.88
CA HIS A 217 10.72 -24.03 15.88
C HIS A 217 9.42 -24.40 16.57
N ASN A 218 9.11 -23.79 17.72
CA ASN A 218 7.85 -24.02 18.40
C ASN A 218 6.66 -23.62 17.52
N ALA A 219 6.74 -22.48 16.83
CA ALA A 219 5.71 -22.09 15.86
C ALA A 219 5.59 -23.07 14.69
N PHE A 220 6.70 -23.65 14.23
CA PHE A 220 6.71 -24.68 13.20
C PHE A 220 6.02 -25.97 13.67
N ARG A 221 6.27 -26.43 14.91
CA ARG A 221 5.64 -27.64 15.47
C ARG A 221 4.11 -27.59 15.45
N TYR A 222 3.53 -26.43 15.79
CA TYR A 222 2.08 -26.21 15.73
C TYR A 222 1.57 -25.78 14.35
N GLY A 223 2.48 -25.37 13.48
CA GLY A 223 2.21 -24.85 12.15
C GLY A 223 2.63 -25.81 11.04
N ARG A 224 3.09 -25.22 9.94
CA ARG A 224 3.73 -25.89 8.80
C ARG A 224 4.77 -24.97 8.19
N LEU A 225 5.79 -25.53 7.54
CA LEU A 225 6.71 -24.79 6.70
C LEU A 225 6.12 -24.67 5.29
N PHE A 226 6.04 -23.46 4.75
CA PHE A 226 5.70 -23.19 3.35
C PHE A 226 6.97 -22.80 2.62
N LEU A 227 7.36 -23.54 1.59
CA LEU A 227 8.54 -23.28 0.78
C LEU A 227 8.13 -22.91 -0.64
N VAL A 228 8.76 -21.89 -1.20
CA VAL A 228 8.73 -21.60 -2.62
C VAL A 228 9.93 -22.28 -3.25
N LYS A 229 9.68 -22.98 -4.34
CA LYS A 229 10.71 -23.67 -5.11
C LYS A 229 10.91 -22.99 -6.46
N ASP A 230 12.16 -22.81 -6.80
CA ASP A 230 12.58 -22.57 -8.18
C ASP A 230 13.17 -23.88 -8.71
N LYS A 231 12.42 -24.55 -9.59
CA LYS A 231 12.68 -25.94 -9.98
C LYS A 231 12.80 -26.81 -8.72
N ASP A 232 13.97 -27.40 -8.47
CA ASP A 232 14.21 -28.28 -7.33
C ASP A 232 14.75 -27.58 -6.08
N ARG A 233 15.02 -26.26 -6.16
CA ARG A 233 15.69 -25.52 -5.08
C ARG A 233 14.70 -24.72 -4.24
N ASP A 234 14.85 -24.79 -2.93
CA ASP A 234 14.12 -23.93 -2.00
C ASP A 234 14.73 -22.52 -2.00
N VAL A 235 13.93 -21.52 -2.37
CA VAL A 235 14.39 -20.14 -2.55
C VAL A 235 13.75 -19.14 -1.59
N ALA A 236 12.60 -19.46 -1.00
CA ALA A 236 11.95 -18.62 -0.01
C ALA A 236 10.99 -19.45 0.84
N GLY A 237 10.57 -18.93 2.00
CA GLY A 237 9.59 -19.64 2.82
C GLY A 237 9.00 -18.86 3.99
N PHE A 238 7.98 -19.46 4.59
CA PHE A 238 7.28 -19.01 5.80
C PHE A 238 7.08 -20.17 6.77
N ILE A 239 7.03 -19.86 8.06
CA ILE A 239 6.35 -20.70 9.03
C ILE A 239 4.89 -20.24 9.12
N VAL A 240 3.96 -21.11 8.79
CA VAL A 240 2.53 -20.79 8.69
C VAL A 240 1.80 -21.29 9.93
N VAL A 241 1.12 -20.38 10.63
CA VAL A 241 0.31 -20.69 11.81
C VAL A 241 -1.10 -20.14 11.60
N ASN A 242 -2.06 -21.01 11.35
CA ASN A 242 -3.41 -20.60 10.99
C ASN A 242 -4.30 -20.42 12.23
N ARG A 243 -5.33 -19.57 12.12
CA ARG A 243 -6.34 -19.39 13.16
C ARG A 243 -7.72 -19.23 12.54
N GLY A 244 -8.57 -20.24 12.69
CA GLY A 244 -9.90 -20.27 12.06
C GLY A 244 -9.79 -20.06 10.55
N LYS A 245 -10.56 -19.11 10.00
CA LYS A 245 -10.55 -18.76 8.57
C LYS A 245 -9.42 -17.81 8.14
N VAL A 246 -8.43 -17.58 9.01
CA VAL A 246 -7.28 -16.68 8.75
C VAL A 246 -6.00 -17.49 8.60
N ALA A 247 -5.36 -17.40 7.44
CA ALA A 247 -4.03 -17.94 7.23
C ALA A 247 -2.95 -16.90 7.57
N ARG A 248 -1.97 -17.27 8.40
CA ARG A 248 -0.91 -16.35 8.85
C ARG A 248 0.48 -16.89 8.55
N PRO A 249 1.17 -16.30 7.56
CA PRO A 249 2.59 -16.53 7.39
C PRO A 249 3.37 -15.72 8.43
N HIS A 250 4.20 -16.43 9.19
CA HIS A 250 5.18 -15.91 10.13
C HIS A 250 6.60 -16.23 9.65
N PHE A 251 7.60 -15.56 10.22
CA PHE A 251 9.02 -15.91 10.08
C PHE A 251 9.51 -16.14 8.63
N MET A 252 9.41 -15.09 7.81
CA MET A 252 9.84 -15.11 6.39
C MET A 252 11.35 -15.33 6.18
N GLY A 253 11.73 -16.13 5.20
CA GLY A 253 13.10 -16.22 4.69
C GLY A 253 13.13 -16.11 3.16
N ILE A 254 14.17 -15.49 2.61
CA ILE A 254 14.43 -15.44 1.15
C ILE A 254 15.91 -15.71 0.92
N SER A 255 16.23 -16.61 0.00
CA SER A 255 17.60 -16.91 -0.39
C SER A 255 18.26 -15.68 -1.00
N GLU A 256 19.49 -15.39 -0.57
CA GLU A 256 20.21 -14.18 -0.95
C GLU A 256 21.03 -14.29 -2.24
N ARG A 257 20.94 -15.43 -2.93
CA ARG A 257 21.64 -15.60 -4.20
C ARG A 257 21.18 -14.50 -5.19
N PRO A 258 22.11 -13.81 -5.90
CA PRO A 258 21.85 -12.56 -6.63
C PRO A 258 20.67 -12.57 -7.61
N TYR A 259 20.35 -13.75 -8.16
CA TYR A 259 19.28 -13.94 -9.15
C TYR A 259 17.85 -13.96 -8.57
N PHE A 260 17.64 -14.17 -7.26
CA PHE A 260 16.33 -14.63 -6.76
C PHE A 260 15.57 -13.65 -5.86
N THR A 261 16.19 -12.60 -5.33
CA THR A 261 15.67 -11.94 -4.12
C THR A 261 14.34 -11.22 -4.30
N GLN A 262 14.12 -10.50 -5.41
CA GLN A 262 12.90 -9.72 -5.61
C GLN A 262 11.73 -10.58 -6.11
N VAL A 263 11.97 -11.45 -7.09
CA VAL A 263 10.91 -12.29 -7.67
C VAL A 263 10.51 -13.42 -6.71
N ALA A 264 11.44 -14.06 -6.00
CA ALA A 264 11.11 -15.09 -5.01
C ALA A 264 10.29 -14.53 -3.83
N GLY A 265 10.60 -13.32 -3.37
CA GLY A 265 9.81 -12.63 -2.36
C GLY A 265 8.37 -12.35 -2.83
N SER A 266 8.18 -11.96 -4.09
CA SER A 266 6.86 -11.80 -4.70
C SER A 266 6.15 -13.15 -4.91
N ALA A 267 6.87 -14.19 -5.33
CA ALA A 267 6.36 -15.56 -5.49
C ALA A 267 5.80 -16.10 -4.17
N LEU A 268 6.50 -15.85 -3.06
CA LEU A 268 6.08 -16.27 -1.74
C LEU A 268 4.71 -15.70 -1.34
N PHE A 269 4.41 -14.45 -1.69
CA PHE A 269 3.10 -13.84 -1.42
C PHE A 269 2.01 -14.40 -2.34
N TYR A 270 2.30 -14.50 -3.64
CA TYR A 270 1.34 -14.97 -4.64
C TYR A 270 0.98 -16.46 -4.46
N LEU A 271 1.98 -17.33 -4.37
CA LEU A 271 1.77 -18.77 -4.24
C LEU A 271 1.13 -19.13 -2.89
N PHE A 272 1.50 -18.43 -1.81
CA PHE A 272 0.82 -18.60 -0.53
C PHE A 272 -0.66 -18.21 -0.59
N MET A 273 -1.00 -17.15 -1.33
CA MET A 273 -2.39 -16.76 -1.56
C MET A 273 -3.17 -17.84 -2.33
N LEU A 274 -2.59 -18.39 -3.41
CA LEU A 274 -3.21 -19.48 -4.18
C LEU A 274 -3.46 -20.72 -3.30
N TRP A 275 -2.44 -21.15 -2.55
CA TRP A 275 -2.56 -22.25 -1.60
C TRP A 275 -3.67 -21.98 -0.59
N ALA A 276 -3.64 -20.83 0.07
CA ALA A 276 -4.60 -20.51 1.12
C ALA A 276 -6.04 -20.44 0.59
N LYS A 277 -6.24 -19.93 -0.63
CA LYS A 277 -7.54 -19.94 -1.30
C LYS A 277 -8.03 -21.37 -1.56
N LYS A 278 -7.14 -22.25 -2.05
CA LYS A 278 -7.45 -23.68 -2.25
C LYS A 278 -7.82 -24.38 -0.94
N GLN A 279 -7.22 -23.98 0.18
CA GLN A 279 -7.55 -24.50 1.52
C GLN A 279 -8.83 -23.87 2.13
N GLY A 280 -9.52 -22.97 1.41
CA GLY A 280 -10.77 -22.36 1.88
C GLY A 280 -10.60 -21.21 2.88
N PHE A 281 -9.37 -20.71 3.10
CA PHE A 281 -9.16 -19.52 3.93
C PHE A 281 -9.84 -18.29 3.30
N LYS A 282 -10.26 -17.36 4.15
CA LYS A 282 -10.96 -16.13 3.72
C LYS A 282 -10.09 -14.89 3.88
N VAL A 283 -9.12 -14.92 4.79
CA VAL A 283 -8.23 -13.78 5.06
C VAL A 283 -6.79 -14.24 5.13
N LEU A 284 -5.90 -13.51 4.48
CA LEU A 284 -4.47 -13.59 4.71
C LEU A 284 -4.04 -12.45 5.62
N ASP A 285 -3.30 -12.78 6.67
CA ASP A 285 -2.78 -11.80 7.61
C ASP A 285 -1.26 -11.90 7.62
N PHE A 286 -0.64 -11.03 6.81
CA PHE A 286 0.81 -10.96 6.64
C PHE A 286 1.49 -10.20 7.78
N GLY A 287 0.83 -10.06 8.93
CA GLY A 287 1.39 -9.47 10.13
C GLY A 287 1.65 -7.96 10.00
N PHE A 288 2.71 -7.50 10.64
CA PHE A 288 2.90 -6.08 10.92
C PHE A 288 3.89 -5.38 9.98
N THR A 289 3.80 -4.06 9.93
CA THR A 289 4.78 -3.15 9.33
C THR A 289 4.87 -1.88 10.15
N ARG A 290 6.00 -1.15 10.05
CA ARG A 290 6.10 0.21 10.60
C ARG A 290 5.05 1.11 9.97
N ALA A 291 4.52 2.06 10.73
CA ALA A 291 3.39 2.89 10.32
C ALA A 291 3.77 4.13 9.49
N PHE A 292 4.91 4.07 8.79
CA PHE A 292 5.30 5.07 7.79
C PHE A 292 4.84 4.59 6.41
N LEU A 293 4.09 5.42 5.70
CA LEU A 293 3.53 5.13 4.37
C LEU A 293 4.63 4.97 3.30
N SER A 294 5.82 5.54 3.55
CA SER A 294 7.02 5.38 2.72
C SER A 294 7.81 4.09 3.01
N ASN A 295 7.51 3.36 4.10
CA ASN A 295 8.23 2.15 4.49
C ASN A 295 8.19 1.07 3.39
N GLY A 296 9.34 0.46 3.08
CA GLY A 296 9.46 -0.53 2.02
C GLY A 296 8.51 -1.74 2.17
N ALA A 297 8.42 -2.31 3.38
CA ALA A 297 7.54 -3.44 3.64
C ALA A 297 6.05 -3.03 3.57
N PHE A 298 5.71 -1.85 4.08
CA PHE A 298 4.35 -1.29 3.96
C PHE A 298 3.94 -1.12 2.49
N ARG A 299 4.78 -0.45 1.68
CA ARG A 299 4.54 -0.24 0.25
C ARG A 299 4.46 -1.55 -0.52
N PHE A 300 5.34 -2.51 -0.21
CA PHE A 300 5.34 -3.84 -0.80
C PHE A 300 4.03 -4.58 -0.51
N LYS A 301 3.59 -4.64 0.75
CA LYS A 301 2.32 -5.28 1.11
C LYS A 301 1.12 -4.60 0.46
N ARG A 302 1.10 -3.28 0.43
CA ARG A 302 0.04 -2.50 -0.21
C ARG A 302 -0.08 -2.73 -1.72
N LYS A 303 1.02 -2.91 -2.47
CA LYS A 303 0.91 -3.14 -3.94
C LYS A 303 0.15 -4.42 -4.27
N TRP A 304 0.11 -5.39 -3.35
CA TRP A 304 -0.67 -6.63 -3.43
C TRP A 304 -2.14 -6.46 -3.01
N GLY A 305 -2.68 -5.23 -2.93
CA GLY A 305 -4.08 -4.99 -2.60
C GLY A 305 -4.42 -5.16 -1.11
N MET A 306 -3.40 -5.23 -0.23
CA MET A 306 -3.62 -5.36 1.21
C MET A 306 -4.18 -4.08 1.82
N HIS A 307 -5.06 -4.26 2.80
CA HIS A 307 -5.59 -3.20 3.65
C HIS A 307 -4.87 -3.16 4.99
N VAL A 308 -4.80 -1.96 5.57
CA VAL A 308 -4.20 -1.70 6.88
C VAL A 308 -5.26 -1.79 7.98
N LYS A 309 -4.87 -2.35 9.12
CA LYS A 309 -5.69 -2.43 10.34
C LYS A 309 -4.89 -2.06 11.57
N ILE A 310 -5.62 -1.66 12.62
CA ILE A 310 -5.02 -1.41 13.93
C ILE A 310 -4.39 -2.70 14.45
N SER A 311 -3.14 -2.57 14.89
CA SER A 311 -2.45 -3.61 15.64
C SER A 311 -3.09 -3.72 17.02
N HIS A 312 -3.59 -4.91 17.36
CA HIS A 312 -3.97 -5.25 18.73
C HIS A 312 -2.92 -6.25 19.24
N GLY A 313 -2.14 -5.84 20.26
CA GLY A 313 -1.13 -6.68 20.92
C GLY A 313 0.34 -6.30 20.66
N PHE A 314 0.62 -5.30 19.83
CA PHE A 314 1.96 -4.72 19.62
C PHE A 314 1.85 -3.19 19.69
N ASP A 315 1.31 -2.72 20.80
CA ASP A 315 0.70 -1.40 20.91
C ASP A 315 1.73 -0.38 21.40
N GLY A 316 2.77 -0.14 20.60
CA GLY A 316 3.72 0.95 20.83
C GLY A 316 3.36 2.18 20.02
N VAL A 317 3.78 3.36 20.48
CA VAL A 317 3.78 4.61 19.71
C VAL A 317 5.15 5.27 19.74
N PHE A 318 5.44 6.01 18.68
CA PHE A 318 6.51 7.00 18.63
C PHE A 318 5.87 8.39 18.74
N GLY A 319 6.23 9.17 19.76
CA GLY A 319 5.93 10.59 19.83
C GLY A 319 7.08 11.39 19.24
N PHE A 320 6.78 12.35 18.37
CA PHE A 320 7.75 13.29 17.81
C PHE A 320 7.42 14.71 18.28
N LYS A 321 8.41 15.44 18.81
CA LYS A 321 8.28 16.85 19.19
C LYS A 321 9.48 17.63 18.69
N VAL A 322 9.20 18.69 17.94
CA VAL A 322 10.22 19.58 17.35
C VAL A 322 10.65 20.60 18.40
N ASN A 323 11.96 20.78 18.56
CA ASN A 323 12.54 21.85 19.37
C ASN A 323 13.03 22.99 18.48
N ASP A 324 13.71 22.67 17.37
CA ASP A 324 14.19 23.66 16.40
C ASP A 324 13.27 23.70 15.16
N PHE A 325 12.43 24.72 15.08
CA PHE A 325 11.51 24.94 13.96
C PHE A 325 12.19 25.62 12.75
N GLU A 326 13.46 26.01 12.84
CA GLU A 326 14.21 26.53 11.68
C GLU A 326 15.09 25.43 11.06
N SER A 327 15.11 24.24 11.64
CA SER A 327 15.83 23.09 11.11
C SER A 327 15.18 22.53 9.84
N GLU A 328 15.70 22.90 8.68
CA GLU A 328 15.37 22.33 7.36
C GLU A 328 15.37 20.80 7.34
N THR A 329 16.25 20.19 8.13
CA THR A 329 16.41 18.74 8.27
C THR A 329 15.16 18.07 8.82
N ILE A 330 14.45 18.72 9.75
CA ILE A 330 13.21 18.18 10.34
C ILE A 330 12.07 18.19 9.32
N TYR A 331 11.97 19.25 8.52
CA TYR A 331 10.96 19.34 7.46
C TYR A 331 11.21 18.31 6.36
N ASN A 332 12.47 18.14 5.93
CA ASN A 332 12.87 17.07 5.02
C ASN A 332 12.46 15.69 5.55
N PHE A 333 12.65 15.45 6.85
CA PHE A 333 12.25 14.19 7.46
C PHE A 333 10.73 13.94 7.32
N PHE A 334 9.88 14.89 7.72
CA PHE A 334 8.42 14.70 7.68
C PHE A 334 7.87 14.57 6.26
N GLU A 335 8.37 15.35 5.31
CA GLU A 335 8.01 15.26 3.89
C GLU A 335 8.34 13.88 3.29
N ASN A 336 9.49 13.31 3.67
CA ASN A 336 9.93 12.00 3.17
C ASN A 336 9.36 10.81 3.96
N ASN A 337 8.78 11.06 5.13
CA ASN A 337 8.25 10.03 6.03
C ASN A 337 6.78 10.29 6.40
N PRO A 338 5.87 10.35 5.40
CA PRO A 338 4.44 10.40 5.67
C PRO A 338 4.03 9.18 6.49
N PHE A 339 3.17 9.38 7.47
CA PHE A 339 2.91 8.40 8.53
C PHE A 339 1.44 8.22 8.82
N ILE A 340 1.12 7.16 9.54
CA ILE A 340 -0.24 6.85 10.00
C ILE A 340 -0.42 7.40 11.42
N TYR A 341 -1.61 7.89 11.72
CA TYR A 341 -2.07 8.35 13.02
C TYR A 341 -3.33 7.59 13.43
N ILE A 342 -3.46 7.25 14.72
CA ILE A 342 -4.68 6.64 15.27
C ILE A 342 -5.54 7.74 15.92
N ASN A 343 -6.78 7.85 15.46
CA ASN A 343 -7.80 8.68 16.08
C ASN A 343 -9.03 7.85 16.46
N ARG A 344 -9.41 7.79 17.74
CA ARG A 344 -10.62 7.09 18.21
C ARG A 344 -10.79 5.70 17.57
N GLY A 345 -9.71 4.92 17.50
CA GLY A 345 -9.73 3.59 16.88
C GLY A 345 -9.83 3.56 15.35
N LYS A 346 -9.54 4.68 14.66
CA LYS A 346 -9.48 4.79 13.20
C LYS A 346 -8.08 5.20 12.76
N LEU A 347 -7.60 4.62 11.66
CA LEU A 347 -6.31 4.95 11.07
C LEU A 347 -6.46 6.06 10.04
N ASN A 348 -5.61 7.08 10.11
CA ASN A 348 -5.53 8.17 9.15
C ASN A 348 -4.10 8.31 8.66
N GLY A 349 -3.88 8.68 7.41
CA GLY A 349 -2.53 9.00 6.91
C GLY A 349 -2.29 10.50 6.92
N PHE A 350 -1.08 10.94 7.28
CA PHE A 350 -0.60 12.29 7.08
C PHE A 350 0.47 12.31 6.00
N VAL A 351 0.35 13.26 5.08
CA VAL A 351 1.34 13.60 4.06
C VAL A 351 1.64 15.09 4.16
N PHE A 352 2.91 15.41 4.12
CA PHE A 352 3.40 16.78 4.25
C PHE A 352 4.01 17.21 2.92
N VAL A 353 3.68 18.42 2.48
CA VAL A 353 4.18 19.02 1.25
C VAL A 353 4.53 20.47 1.54
N ARG A 354 5.73 20.92 1.17
CA ARG A 354 6.18 22.29 1.45
C ARG A 354 5.42 23.36 0.66
N ASN A 355 5.06 23.02 -0.58
CA ASN A 355 4.34 23.93 -1.46
C ASN A 355 2.83 23.69 -1.37
N SER A 356 2.06 24.65 -1.86
CA SER A 356 0.64 24.42 -2.17
C SER A 356 0.52 23.27 -3.18
N VAL A 357 -0.57 22.52 -3.08
CA VAL A 357 -0.84 21.39 -3.96
C VAL A 357 -2.06 21.69 -4.83
N SER A 358 -1.92 21.45 -6.12
CA SER A 358 -3.02 21.46 -7.07
C SER A 358 -3.90 20.20 -6.95
N PRO A 359 -5.14 20.20 -7.45
CA PRO A 359 -6.00 19.00 -7.43
C PRO A 359 -5.38 17.75 -8.08
N SER A 360 -4.60 17.92 -9.16
CA SER A 360 -3.91 16.83 -9.84
C SER A 360 -2.77 16.23 -8.99
N GLU A 361 -2.03 17.08 -8.26
CA GLU A 361 -1.00 16.65 -7.31
C GLU A 361 -1.61 15.93 -6.11
N GLU A 362 -2.74 16.40 -5.60
CA GLU A 362 -3.50 15.68 -4.57
C GLU A 362 -3.91 14.28 -5.04
N GLN A 363 -4.33 14.14 -6.30
CA GLN A 363 -4.65 12.84 -6.88
C GLN A 363 -3.42 11.92 -6.98
N ALA A 364 -2.27 12.47 -7.40
CA ALA A 364 -1.02 11.72 -7.41
C ALA A 364 -0.60 11.29 -5.99
N ILE A 365 -0.71 12.18 -5.00
CA ILE A 365 -0.45 11.91 -3.58
C ILE A 365 -1.38 10.80 -3.06
N TYR A 366 -2.67 10.86 -3.39
CA TYR A 366 -3.64 9.84 -3.02
C TYR A 366 -3.26 8.47 -3.57
N GLN A 367 -3.04 8.36 -4.88
CA GLN A 367 -2.63 7.11 -5.52
C GLN A 367 -1.31 6.55 -4.94
N ARG A 368 -0.41 7.47 -4.55
CA ARG A 368 0.90 7.15 -3.99
C ARG A 368 0.84 6.74 -2.53
N TYR A 369 -0.05 7.26 -1.69
CA TYR A 369 0.00 7.06 -0.22
C TYR A 369 -1.26 6.46 0.39
N PHE A 370 -2.44 6.67 -0.19
CA PHE A 370 -3.65 6.06 0.32
C PHE A 370 -3.53 4.53 0.31
N THR A 371 -4.09 3.93 1.35
CA THR A 371 -4.07 2.50 1.60
C THR A 371 -5.44 2.10 2.12
N PRO A 372 -6.10 1.09 1.53
CA PRO A 372 -7.38 0.62 2.02
C PRO A 372 -7.30 0.32 3.53
N GLY A 373 -8.34 0.68 4.29
CA GLY A 373 -8.34 0.60 5.76
C GLY A 373 -7.92 1.89 6.48
N LEU A 374 -7.34 2.86 5.77
CA LEU A 374 -7.30 4.25 6.24
C LEU A 374 -8.68 4.89 6.09
N LYS A 375 -9.10 5.69 7.07
CA LYS A 375 -10.33 6.49 7.03
C LYS A 375 -10.18 7.71 6.12
N GLY A 376 -8.96 8.24 6.00
CA GLY A 376 -8.62 9.33 5.10
C GLY A 376 -7.12 9.59 5.05
N LEU A 377 -6.70 10.33 4.05
CA LEU A 377 -5.34 10.83 3.87
C LEU A 377 -5.35 12.36 3.96
N TYR A 378 -4.67 12.91 4.95
CA TYR A 378 -4.57 14.34 5.22
C TYR A 378 -3.30 14.88 4.58
N ILE A 379 -3.46 15.89 3.73
CA ILE A 379 -2.35 16.64 3.16
C ILE A 379 -2.22 17.95 3.93
N ILE A 380 -1.05 18.18 4.51
CA ILE A 380 -0.65 19.46 5.10
C ILE A 380 0.31 20.10 4.09
N SER A 381 -0.16 21.15 3.43
CA SER A 381 0.54 21.84 2.35
C SER A 381 0.91 23.26 2.76
N GLY A 382 2.14 23.68 2.50
CA GLY A 382 2.68 24.97 2.93
C GLY A 382 3.64 24.82 4.12
N GLU A 383 4.82 25.43 4.02
CA GLU A 383 5.84 25.38 5.08
C GLU A 383 5.32 25.94 6.41
N ASP A 384 4.75 27.15 6.40
CA ASP A 384 4.20 27.78 7.62
C ASP A 384 3.12 26.92 8.29
N LYS A 385 2.26 26.28 7.48
CA LYS A 385 1.20 25.38 7.96
C LYS A 385 1.79 24.10 8.56
N LEU A 386 2.89 23.60 8.02
CA LEU A 386 3.64 22.50 8.61
C LEU A 386 4.28 22.92 9.94
N LYS A 387 4.90 24.10 10.02
CA LYS A 387 5.45 24.64 11.28
C LYS A 387 4.33 24.75 12.33
N ASP A 388 3.19 25.32 11.96
CA ASP A 388 2.02 25.48 12.82
C ASP A 388 1.43 24.15 13.28
N PHE A 389 1.36 23.16 12.38
CA PHE A 389 0.95 21.81 12.73
C PHE A 389 1.89 21.21 13.77
N LEU A 390 3.20 21.18 13.51
CA LEU A 390 4.18 20.57 14.42
C LEU A 390 4.26 21.29 15.77
N ARG A 391 4.01 22.62 15.78
CA ARG A 391 4.05 23.44 17.01
C ARG A 391 2.80 23.30 17.85
N THR A 392 1.63 23.25 17.23
CA THR A 392 0.36 23.42 17.94
C THR A 392 -0.48 22.15 18.06
N PHE A 393 -0.09 21.06 17.41
CA PHE A 393 -0.86 19.82 17.41
C PHE A 393 -0.98 19.22 18.81
N LYS A 394 -2.22 19.20 19.32
CA LYS A 394 -2.58 18.58 20.61
C LYS A 394 -3.45 17.33 20.44
N GLY A 395 -3.44 16.74 19.25
CA GLY A 395 -4.25 15.58 18.88
C GLY A 395 -5.43 15.93 17.98
N TRP A 396 -6.33 14.96 17.82
CA TRP A 396 -7.35 15.00 16.76
C TRP A 396 -8.37 16.15 16.85
N LYS A 397 -8.91 16.43 18.05
CA LYS A 397 -9.92 17.48 18.24
C LYS A 397 -9.39 18.85 17.81
N ASP A 398 -8.10 19.09 18.04
CA ASP A 398 -7.42 20.31 17.64
C ASP A 398 -7.30 20.43 16.12
N LEU A 399 -7.01 19.32 15.43
CA LEU A 399 -6.95 19.27 13.97
C LEU A 399 -8.31 19.54 13.32
N GLU A 400 -9.40 18.96 13.83
CA GLU A 400 -10.75 19.24 13.31
C GLU A 400 -11.08 20.73 13.36
N PHE A 401 -10.71 21.40 14.45
CA PHE A 401 -10.95 22.84 14.63
C PHE A 401 -10.04 23.72 13.75
N LYS A 402 -8.79 23.31 13.52
CA LYS A 402 -7.79 24.11 12.79
C LYS A 402 -7.66 23.74 11.31
N ARG A 403 -8.47 22.81 10.80
CA ARG A 403 -8.29 22.19 9.48
C ARG A 403 -8.14 23.20 8.35
N GLU A 404 -9.01 24.21 8.33
CA GLU A 404 -8.98 25.27 7.31
C GLU A 404 -7.70 26.12 7.41
N LYS A 405 -7.33 26.56 8.61
CA LYS A 405 -6.12 27.35 8.87
C LYS A 405 -4.85 26.60 8.48
N LEU A 406 -4.79 25.31 8.75
CA LEU A 406 -3.66 24.44 8.41
C LEU A 406 -3.65 24.01 6.93
N GLY A 407 -4.55 24.53 6.09
CA GLY A 407 -4.66 24.13 4.68
C GLY A 407 -4.87 22.63 4.50
N THR A 408 -5.48 21.97 5.48
CA THR A 408 -5.50 20.52 5.56
C THR A 408 -6.58 19.94 4.68
N VAL A 409 -6.17 19.22 3.64
CA VAL A 409 -7.08 18.53 2.73
C VAL A 409 -7.20 17.07 3.13
N MET A 410 -8.41 16.63 3.48
CA MET A 410 -8.72 15.23 3.72
C MET A 410 -9.18 14.59 2.40
N LEU A 411 -8.40 13.63 1.92
CA LEU A 411 -8.73 12.82 0.76
C LEU A 411 -9.32 11.47 1.21
N THR A 412 -10.43 11.10 0.59
CA THR A 412 -11.15 9.84 0.77
C THR A 412 -11.53 9.30 -0.60
N ASP A 413 -11.89 8.02 -0.71
CA ASP A 413 -12.36 7.48 -2.00
C ASP A 413 -13.52 8.31 -2.57
N LYS A 414 -14.45 8.75 -1.70
CA LYS A 414 -15.58 9.60 -2.07
C LYS A 414 -15.14 10.96 -2.60
N ASN A 415 -14.34 11.70 -1.83
CA ASN A 415 -13.92 13.05 -2.23
C ASN A 415 -12.94 13.02 -3.40
N MET A 416 -12.21 11.92 -3.63
CA MET A 416 -11.34 11.76 -4.80
C MET A 416 -12.11 11.47 -6.09
N VAL A 417 -13.35 10.97 -6.00
CA VAL A 417 -14.26 10.92 -7.15
C VAL A 417 -14.74 12.35 -7.45
N GLU A 418 -15.13 13.10 -6.43
CA GLU A 418 -15.60 14.49 -6.56
C GLU A 418 -14.49 15.42 -7.11
N LYS A 419 -13.29 15.39 -6.53
CA LYS A 419 -12.14 16.21 -6.95
C LYS A 419 -11.64 15.88 -8.34
N ALA A 420 -11.62 14.60 -8.71
CA ALA A 420 -11.31 14.23 -10.09
C ALA A 420 -12.32 14.89 -11.03
N ALA A 421 -13.61 14.86 -10.68
CA ALA A 421 -14.65 15.43 -11.52
C ALA A 421 -14.61 16.98 -11.57
N GLU A 422 -14.19 17.65 -10.49
CA GLU A 422 -13.91 19.11 -10.42
C GLU A 422 -12.68 19.54 -11.24
N GLU A 423 -11.56 18.80 -11.13
CA GLU A 423 -10.32 19.02 -11.91
C GLU A 423 -10.62 19.11 -13.41
N TYR A 424 -11.63 18.35 -13.84
CA TYR A 424 -12.04 18.26 -15.24
C TYR A 424 -13.20 19.17 -15.63
N LYS A 425 -13.60 20.13 -14.77
CA LYS A 425 -14.62 21.15 -15.05
C LYS A 425 -15.96 20.61 -15.53
N LEU A 426 -16.37 19.42 -15.07
CA LEU A 426 -17.70 18.89 -15.41
C LEU A 426 -18.78 19.82 -14.83
N ASN A 427 -19.81 20.11 -15.63
CA ASN A 427 -20.96 20.87 -15.15
C ASN A 427 -21.76 20.07 -14.10
N ARG A 428 -22.65 20.75 -13.35
CA ARG A 428 -23.40 20.15 -12.24
C ARG A 428 -24.16 18.88 -12.63
N ARG A 429 -24.70 18.82 -13.85
CA ARG A 429 -25.43 17.66 -14.38
C ARG A 429 -24.49 16.47 -14.58
N TYR A 430 -23.41 16.65 -15.34
CA TYR A 430 -22.44 15.59 -15.59
C TYR A 430 -21.73 15.13 -14.31
N MET A 431 -21.55 16.02 -13.33
CA MET A 431 -21.05 15.64 -12.01
C MET A 431 -21.97 14.64 -11.29
N SER A 432 -23.29 14.84 -11.35
CA SER A 432 -24.26 13.92 -10.75
C SER A 432 -24.21 12.55 -11.42
N ILE A 433 -24.26 12.54 -12.75
CA ILE A 433 -24.21 11.32 -13.56
C ILE A 433 -22.88 10.57 -13.34
N TYR A 434 -21.75 11.29 -13.27
CA TYR A 434 -20.44 10.70 -13.01
C TYR A 434 -20.38 9.95 -11.67
N ARG A 435 -20.95 10.54 -10.60
CA ARG A 435 -20.98 9.92 -9.27
C ARG A 435 -21.74 8.60 -9.31
N PHE A 436 -22.95 8.62 -9.86
CA PHE A 436 -23.79 7.45 -10.02
C PHE A 436 -23.08 6.33 -10.80
N LEU A 437 -22.54 6.65 -11.99
CA LEU A 437 -21.90 5.66 -12.84
C LEU A 437 -20.57 5.11 -12.28
N VAL A 438 -19.81 5.89 -11.50
CA VAL A 438 -18.57 5.40 -10.88
C VAL A 438 -18.86 4.53 -9.65
N GLU A 439 -19.98 4.73 -8.97
CA GLU A 439 -20.44 3.83 -7.90
C GLU A 439 -20.86 2.47 -8.49
N GLU A 440 -21.58 2.47 -9.61
CA GLU A 440 -22.02 1.25 -10.31
C GLU A 440 -20.88 0.55 -11.10
N PHE A 441 -19.97 1.33 -11.70
CA PHE A 441 -18.87 0.84 -12.55
C PHE A 441 -17.49 1.35 -12.09
N PRO A 442 -16.98 0.98 -10.89
CA PRO A 442 -15.74 1.56 -10.33
C PRO A 442 -14.49 1.38 -11.21
N ASP A 443 -14.38 0.27 -11.93
CA ASP A 443 -13.30 -0.06 -12.86
C ASP A 443 -13.35 0.74 -14.17
N LEU A 444 -14.50 1.31 -14.54
CA LEU A 444 -14.68 2.08 -15.77
C LEU A 444 -14.51 3.59 -15.57
N LYS A 445 -14.06 4.03 -14.39
CA LYS A 445 -13.94 5.45 -13.99
C LYS A 445 -13.35 6.38 -15.07
N LYS A 446 -12.32 5.93 -15.79
CA LYS A 446 -11.67 6.72 -16.86
C LYS A 446 -12.50 6.79 -18.15
N ILE A 447 -13.22 5.71 -18.49
CA ILE A 447 -14.05 5.64 -19.69
C ILE A 447 -15.32 6.46 -19.46
N VAL A 448 -16.00 6.28 -18.33
CA VAL A 448 -17.14 7.11 -17.90
C VAL A 448 -16.76 8.58 -17.95
N PHE A 449 -15.60 8.92 -17.40
CA PHE A 449 -15.09 10.29 -17.43
C PHE A 449 -14.92 10.82 -18.86
N ARG A 450 -14.26 10.07 -19.76
CA ARG A 450 -14.07 10.47 -21.17
C ARG A 450 -15.41 10.62 -21.89
N THR A 451 -16.37 9.74 -21.63
CA THR A 451 -17.70 9.82 -22.24
C THR A 451 -18.39 11.13 -21.88
N LEU A 452 -18.39 11.51 -20.60
CA LEU A 452 -19.04 12.73 -20.13
C LEU A 452 -18.28 14.02 -20.52
N SER A 453 -16.95 14.02 -20.41
CA SER A 453 -16.13 15.23 -20.62
C SER A 453 -15.71 15.48 -22.07
N VAL A 454 -15.73 14.44 -22.92
CA VAL A 454 -15.27 14.52 -24.31
C VAL A 454 -16.36 14.08 -25.27
N THR A 455 -16.88 12.86 -25.12
CA THR A 455 -17.80 12.28 -26.12
C THR A 455 -19.12 13.03 -26.20
N LEU A 456 -19.79 13.29 -25.07
CA LEU A 456 -21.06 14.04 -25.09
C LEU A 456 -20.89 15.47 -25.61
N PRO A 457 -19.89 16.27 -25.17
CA PRO A 457 -19.64 17.57 -25.80
C PRO A 457 -19.37 17.50 -27.31
N GLN A 458 -18.63 16.48 -27.77
CA GLN A 458 -18.38 16.28 -29.20
C GLN A 458 -19.66 15.94 -29.97
N LEU A 459 -20.53 15.09 -29.44
CA LEU A 459 -21.83 14.78 -30.04
C LEU A 459 -22.74 16.02 -30.07
N LYS A 460 -22.76 16.82 -29.00
CA LYS A 460 -23.48 18.09 -28.97
C LYS A 460 -23.02 19.04 -30.08
N ASN A 461 -21.71 19.18 -30.26
CA ASN A 461 -21.13 20.01 -31.33
C ASN A 461 -21.44 19.48 -32.74
N ARG A 462 -21.76 18.19 -32.88
CA ARG A 462 -22.21 17.56 -34.13
C ARG A 462 -23.72 17.66 -34.34
N GLY A 463 -24.44 18.37 -33.48
CA GLY A 463 -25.88 18.62 -33.60
C GLY A 463 -26.79 17.62 -32.91
N PHE A 464 -26.24 16.67 -32.13
CA PHE A 464 -27.06 15.71 -31.40
C PHE A 464 -27.60 16.30 -30.09
N ASP A 465 -28.87 15.98 -29.77
CA ASP A 465 -29.50 16.40 -28.52
C ASP A 465 -29.03 15.53 -27.34
N VAL A 466 -27.89 15.90 -26.77
CA VAL A 466 -27.34 15.21 -25.59
C VAL A 466 -28.13 15.45 -24.31
N GLU A 467 -29.17 16.30 -24.32
CA GLU A 467 -30.06 16.44 -23.17
C GLU A 467 -30.88 15.16 -22.94
N LYS A 468 -31.13 14.37 -23.99
CA LYS A 468 -31.77 13.05 -23.90
C LYS A 468 -30.92 11.95 -23.25
N VAL A 469 -29.63 12.20 -23.03
CA VAL A 469 -28.72 11.24 -22.40
C VAL A 469 -28.76 11.38 -20.88
N ASP A 470 -29.58 10.58 -20.23
CA ASP A 470 -29.67 10.50 -18.76
C ASP A 470 -28.72 9.44 -18.15
N ASP A 471 -28.70 9.36 -16.83
CA ASP A 471 -27.87 8.44 -16.06
C ASP A 471 -28.26 6.97 -16.26
N GLU A 472 -29.55 6.67 -16.38
CA GLU A 472 -30.03 5.31 -16.67
C GLU A 472 -29.63 4.84 -18.08
N LEU A 473 -29.78 5.68 -19.11
CA LEU A 473 -29.32 5.33 -20.46
C LEU A 473 -27.82 5.08 -20.50
N LEU A 474 -27.03 5.92 -19.82
CA LEU A 474 -25.58 5.71 -19.75
C LEU A 474 -25.22 4.44 -18.96
N LYS A 475 -25.96 4.12 -17.90
CA LYS A 475 -25.79 2.87 -17.15
C LYS A 475 -26.05 1.66 -18.05
N ASP A 476 -27.06 1.70 -18.89
CA ASP A 476 -27.34 0.64 -19.86
C ASP A 476 -26.23 0.54 -20.91
N VAL A 477 -25.77 1.67 -21.45
CA VAL A 477 -24.61 1.72 -22.38
C VAL A 477 -23.37 1.09 -21.77
N PHE A 478 -23.02 1.44 -20.52
CA PHE A 478 -21.87 0.86 -19.83
C PHE A 478 -22.07 -0.61 -19.44
N SER A 479 -23.30 -1.03 -19.18
CA SER A 479 -23.65 -2.44 -18.94
C SER A 479 -23.46 -3.26 -20.21
N VAL A 480 -23.96 -2.80 -21.36
CA VAL A 480 -23.76 -3.49 -22.65
C VAL A 480 -22.29 -3.49 -23.06
N PHE A 481 -21.57 -2.38 -22.85
CA PHE A 481 -20.12 -2.33 -23.05
C PHE A 481 -19.38 -3.39 -22.22
N ARG A 482 -19.77 -3.56 -20.95
CA ARG A 482 -19.17 -4.57 -20.05
C ARG A 482 -19.58 -6.00 -20.40
N GLU A 483 -20.84 -6.24 -20.73
CA GLU A 483 -21.40 -7.57 -21.01
C GLU A 483 -20.94 -8.11 -22.37
N LYS A 484 -20.97 -7.27 -23.41
CA LYS A 484 -20.70 -7.67 -24.81
C LYS A 484 -19.25 -7.46 -25.25
N GLY A 485 -18.47 -6.66 -24.52
CA GLY A 485 -17.02 -6.58 -24.70
C GLY A 485 -16.54 -5.86 -25.96
N PHE A 486 -17.31 -4.91 -26.49
CA PHE A 486 -16.86 -4.06 -27.59
C PHE A 486 -15.83 -3.03 -27.12
N SER A 487 -15.02 -2.47 -28.02
CA SER A 487 -13.95 -1.56 -27.61
C SER A 487 -14.50 -0.21 -27.11
N LYS A 488 -13.71 0.53 -26.33
CA LYS A 488 -14.10 1.86 -25.81
C LYS A 488 -14.49 2.88 -26.90
N GLU A 489 -14.03 2.68 -28.14
CA GLU A 489 -14.36 3.55 -29.28
C GLU A 489 -15.76 3.25 -29.87
N GLY A 490 -16.39 2.14 -29.47
CA GLY A 490 -17.78 1.84 -29.81
C GLY A 490 -18.80 2.63 -28.97
N ILE A 491 -18.41 3.18 -27.81
CA ILE A 491 -19.33 3.97 -26.96
C ILE A 491 -19.82 5.23 -27.69
N PRO A 492 -18.95 6.05 -28.33
CA PRO A 492 -19.39 7.15 -29.18
C PRO A 492 -20.36 6.73 -30.29
N VAL A 493 -20.06 5.62 -30.98
CA VAL A 493 -20.89 5.11 -32.08
C VAL A 493 -22.27 4.71 -31.60
N LEU A 494 -22.33 4.00 -30.47
CA LEU A 494 -23.59 3.58 -29.85
C LEU A 494 -24.45 4.77 -29.43
N LEU A 495 -23.85 5.75 -28.76
CA LEU A 495 -24.54 6.97 -28.34
C LEU A 495 -25.05 7.79 -29.54
N GLU A 496 -24.26 7.88 -30.60
CA GLU A 496 -24.67 8.55 -31.84
C GLU A 496 -25.88 7.86 -32.49
N TYR A 497 -25.87 6.52 -32.55
CA TYR A 497 -26.99 5.75 -33.09
C TYR A 497 -28.27 5.94 -32.27
N ILE A 498 -28.15 5.82 -30.94
CA ILE A 498 -29.25 6.04 -30.00
C ILE A 498 -29.88 7.42 -30.20
N LEU A 499 -29.05 8.47 -30.29
CA LEU A 499 -29.51 9.85 -30.43
C LEU A 499 -30.10 10.16 -31.82
N SER A 500 -29.57 9.55 -32.88
CA SER A 500 -30.11 9.71 -34.23
C SER A 500 -31.45 8.99 -34.44
N HIS A 501 -31.68 7.88 -33.73
CA HIS A 501 -32.88 7.06 -33.88
C HIS A 501 -33.90 7.23 -32.74
N ASP A 502 -33.59 8.11 -31.78
CA ASP A 502 -34.41 8.41 -30.59
C ASP A 502 -34.89 7.15 -29.84
N THR A 503 -34.01 6.16 -29.69
CA THR A 503 -34.33 4.85 -29.10
C THR A 503 -33.69 4.68 -27.73
N LYS A 504 -34.39 4.00 -26.80
CA LYS A 504 -33.83 3.61 -25.50
C LYS A 504 -33.33 2.17 -25.45
N ASP A 505 -33.51 1.40 -26.53
CA ASP A 505 -33.04 0.01 -26.59
C ASP A 505 -31.54 -0.05 -26.94
N VAL A 506 -30.70 0.01 -25.90
CA VAL A 506 -29.25 0.01 -26.03
C VAL A 506 -28.71 -1.30 -26.60
N LYS A 507 -29.30 -2.45 -26.24
CA LYS A 507 -28.84 -3.77 -26.71
C LYS A 507 -29.07 -3.91 -28.21
N LYS A 508 -30.28 -3.60 -28.68
CA LYS A 508 -30.61 -3.61 -30.10
C LYS A 508 -29.82 -2.56 -30.87
N SER A 509 -29.59 -1.38 -30.29
CA SER A 509 -28.74 -0.35 -30.91
C SER A 509 -27.31 -0.84 -31.11
N ALA A 510 -26.74 -1.54 -30.13
CA ALA A 510 -25.42 -2.14 -30.27
C ALA A 510 -25.37 -3.22 -31.37
N GLU A 511 -26.47 -3.96 -31.58
CA GLU A 511 -26.61 -4.95 -32.67
C GLU A 511 -26.62 -4.25 -34.02
N MET A 512 -27.42 -3.19 -34.15
CA MET A 512 -27.55 -2.41 -35.38
C MET A 512 -26.25 -1.66 -35.73
N CYS A 513 -25.50 -1.19 -34.74
CA CYS A 513 -24.17 -0.63 -34.95
C CYS A 513 -23.11 -1.69 -35.29
N GLY A 514 -23.45 -2.98 -35.24
CA GLY A 514 -22.53 -4.08 -35.44
C GLY A 514 -21.44 -4.12 -34.37
N LEU A 515 -21.65 -3.58 -33.17
CA LEU A 515 -20.61 -3.47 -32.14
C LEU A 515 -20.19 -4.81 -31.53
N TYR A 516 -20.84 -5.91 -31.90
CA TYR A 516 -20.50 -7.23 -31.42
C TYR A 516 -19.09 -7.65 -31.90
N PRO A 517 -18.32 -8.33 -31.03
CA PRO A 517 -17.00 -8.81 -31.39
C PRO A 517 -17.08 -9.70 -32.64
N ILE A 518 -16.32 -9.35 -33.67
CA ILE A 518 -16.08 -10.24 -34.79
C ILE A 518 -14.96 -11.22 -34.42
N SER A 519 -14.98 -12.42 -34.99
CA SER A 519 -13.86 -13.36 -34.82
C SER A 519 -12.55 -12.71 -35.29
N LEU A 520 -11.43 -13.09 -34.68
CA LEU A 520 -10.10 -12.63 -35.09
C LEU A 520 -9.86 -12.90 -36.58
N GLU A 521 -10.35 -14.04 -37.09
CA GLU A 521 -10.24 -14.41 -38.49
C GLU A 521 -10.98 -13.42 -39.42
N ASN A 522 -12.18 -12.98 -39.05
CA ASN A 522 -12.92 -11.98 -39.84
C ASN A 522 -12.27 -10.59 -39.75
N ALA A 523 -11.74 -10.25 -38.58
CA ALA A 523 -10.95 -9.02 -38.43
C ALA A 523 -9.70 -9.04 -39.33
N GLU A 524 -8.99 -10.17 -39.37
CA GLU A 524 -7.84 -10.38 -40.23
C GLU A 524 -8.20 -10.23 -41.72
N LYS A 525 -9.32 -10.83 -42.17
CA LYS A 525 -9.80 -10.69 -43.55
C LYS A 525 -10.08 -9.22 -43.94
N ILE A 526 -10.75 -8.47 -43.06
CA ILE A 526 -11.04 -7.05 -43.30
C ILE A 526 -9.73 -6.23 -43.37
N ILE A 527 -8.80 -6.49 -42.45
CA ILE A 527 -7.51 -5.79 -42.42
C ILE A 527 -6.70 -6.13 -43.67
N GLU A 528 -6.68 -7.40 -44.06
CA GLU A 528 -6.01 -7.88 -45.28
C GLU A 528 -6.56 -7.20 -46.52
N GLN A 529 -7.90 -7.11 -46.65
CA GLN A 529 -8.53 -6.39 -47.76
C GLN A 529 -8.12 -4.91 -47.81
N ILE A 530 -8.16 -4.20 -46.67
CA ILE A 530 -7.80 -2.77 -46.60
C ILE A 530 -6.35 -2.53 -47.02
N VAL A 531 -5.46 -3.44 -46.65
CA VAL A 531 -4.04 -3.39 -46.97
C VAL A 531 -3.81 -3.81 -48.43
N SER A 532 -4.52 -4.81 -48.95
CA SER A 532 -4.42 -5.25 -50.35
C SER A 532 -4.87 -4.18 -51.33
N GLU A 533 -5.98 -3.50 -51.03
CA GLU A 533 -6.50 -2.36 -51.80
C GLU A 533 -5.56 -1.16 -51.83
N ARG A 534 -4.57 -1.11 -50.92
CA ARG A 534 -3.59 -0.02 -50.78
C ARG A 534 -2.16 -0.52 -50.89
N LYS A 535 -1.93 -1.62 -51.62
CA LYS A 535 -0.60 -2.25 -51.79
C LYS A 535 0.44 -1.26 -52.31
N GLU A 536 0.11 -0.46 -53.32
CA GLU A 536 1.03 0.54 -53.89
C GLU A 536 1.44 1.59 -52.86
N PHE A 537 0.49 2.14 -52.12
CA PHE A 537 0.74 3.06 -51.01
C PHE A 537 1.67 2.45 -49.93
N VAL A 538 1.49 1.16 -49.62
CA VAL A 538 2.34 0.43 -48.67
C VAL A 538 3.75 0.24 -49.22
N ARG A 539 3.91 -0.10 -50.50
CA ARG A 539 5.23 -0.25 -51.15
C ARG A 539 6.02 1.05 -51.18
N GLU A 540 5.36 2.16 -51.50
CA GLU A 540 5.99 3.48 -51.54
C GLU A 540 6.39 4.01 -50.15
N ASN A 541 5.57 3.76 -49.13
CA ASN A 541 5.74 4.37 -47.81
C ASN A 541 6.31 3.40 -46.74
N GLY A 542 6.45 2.12 -47.05
CA GLY A 542 6.91 1.07 -46.14
C GLY A 542 6.17 1.11 -44.80
N LEU A 543 6.90 0.98 -43.68
CA LEU A 543 6.32 1.03 -42.33
C LEU A 543 5.67 2.38 -41.99
N LYS A 544 5.95 3.47 -42.72
CA LYS A 544 5.32 4.78 -42.48
C LYS A 544 3.84 4.78 -42.86
N SER A 545 3.40 3.85 -43.72
CA SER A 545 1.99 3.63 -44.08
C SER A 545 1.12 3.21 -42.88
N PHE A 546 1.72 2.69 -41.80
CA PHE A 546 1.01 2.18 -40.63
C PHE A 546 0.05 3.20 -40.00
N LYS A 547 0.49 4.45 -39.79
CA LYS A 547 -0.35 5.46 -39.11
C LYS A 547 -1.61 5.83 -39.93
N PRO A 548 -1.49 6.18 -41.22
CA PRO A 548 -2.66 6.40 -42.08
C PRO A 548 -3.59 5.19 -42.16
N LEU A 549 -3.04 3.99 -42.36
CA LEU A 549 -3.83 2.76 -42.46
C LEU A 549 -4.51 2.39 -41.14
N MET A 550 -3.90 2.69 -40.00
CA MET A 550 -4.52 2.48 -38.69
C MET A 550 -5.80 3.29 -38.55
N GLY A 551 -5.83 4.54 -39.04
CA GLY A 551 -7.03 5.38 -39.01
C GLY A 551 -8.17 4.78 -39.85
N VAL A 552 -7.87 4.35 -41.08
CA VAL A 552 -8.84 3.71 -41.98
C VAL A 552 -9.34 2.38 -41.40
N THR A 553 -8.42 1.55 -40.91
CA THR A 553 -8.73 0.23 -40.34
C THR A 553 -9.61 0.33 -39.11
N MET A 554 -9.28 1.25 -38.19
CA MET A 554 -10.09 1.48 -36.99
C MET A 554 -11.49 1.99 -37.33
N LYS A 555 -11.62 2.83 -38.37
CA LYS A 555 -12.91 3.31 -38.87
C LYS A 555 -13.73 2.16 -39.46
N SER A 556 -13.15 1.33 -40.32
CA SER A 556 -13.82 0.18 -40.94
C SER A 556 -14.22 -0.89 -39.92
N LEU A 557 -13.39 -1.12 -38.90
CA LEU A 557 -13.70 -2.08 -37.84
C LEU A 557 -14.70 -1.54 -36.80
N GLY A 558 -15.02 -0.25 -36.79
CA GLY A 558 -16.12 0.31 -35.99
C GLY A 558 -16.02 0.04 -34.49
N GLY A 559 -14.81 -0.17 -33.95
CA GLY A 559 -14.61 -0.51 -32.54
C GLY A 559 -14.97 -1.95 -32.15
N ARG A 560 -15.18 -2.86 -33.11
CA ARG A 560 -15.47 -4.29 -32.89
C ARG A 560 -14.29 -5.11 -32.38
N VAL A 561 -13.07 -4.57 -32.47
CA VAL A 561 -11.82 -5.26 -32.13
C VAL A 561 -10.93 -4.30 -31.33
N ASP A 562 -10.18 -4.84 -30.36
CA ASP A 562 -9.23 -4.05 -29.57
C ASP A 562 -8.11 -3.46 -30.46
N GLY A 563 -7.80 -2.18 -30.26
CA GLY A 563 -6.82 -1.46 -31.09
C GLY A 563 -5.39 -2.01 -30.99
N GLU A 564 -5.02 -2.67 -29.89
CA GLU A 564 -3.72 -3.34 -29.74
C GLU A 564 -3.65 -4.59 -30.63
N VAL A 565 -4.75 -5.35 -30.70
CA VAL A 565 -4.90 -6.51 -31.59
C VAL A 565 -4.85 -6.07 -33.05
N VAL A 566 -5.64 -5.06 -33.42
CA VAL A 566 -5.63 -4.47 -34.77
C VAL A 566 -4.23 -3.98 -35.14
N SER A 567 -3.56 -3.27 -34.22
CA SER A 567 -2.20 -2.79 -34.47
C SER A 567 -1.22 -3.93 -34.75
N LYS A 568 -1.35 -5.07 -34.08
CA LYS A 568 -0.46 -6.21 -34.26
C LYS A 568 -0.67 -6.86 -35.63
N ILE A 569 -1.93 -7.12 -36.00
CA ILE A 569 -2.30 -7.73 -37.28
C ILE A 569 -1.89 -6.81 -38.44
N LEU A 570 -2.26 -5.53 -38.38
CA LEU A 570 -1.97 -4.55 -39.42
C LEU A 570 -0.46 -4.41 -39.66
N LYS A 571 0.36 -4.37 -38.60
CA LYS A 571 1.82 -4.34 -38.75
C LYS A 571 2.36 -5.60 -39.42
N SER A 572 1.80 -6.77 -39.11
CA SER A 572 2.21 -8.03 -39.73
C SER A 572 1.92 -8.03 -41.23
N LYS A 573 0.71 -7.62 -41.64
CA LYS A 573 0.31 -7.59 -43.05
C LYS A 573 1.08 -6.53 -43.86
N ILE A 574 1.34 -5.36 -43.27
CA ILE A 574 2.20 -4.35 -43.90
C ILE A 574 3.62 -4.89 -44.13
N LYS A 575 4.20 -5.59 -43.15
CA LYS A 575 5.53 -6.19 -43.30
C LYS A 575 5.58 -7.22 -44.42
N MET A 576 4.56 -8.08 -44.52
CA MET A 576 4.48 -9.09 -45.60
C MET A 576 4.53 -8.43 -46.99
N ILE A 577 3.88 -7.29 -47.21
CA ILE A 577 3.91 -6.58 -48.51
C ILE A 577 5.23 -5.84 -48.75
N ILE A 578 5.96 -5.48 -47.69
CA ILE A 578 7.30 -4.88 -47.81
C ILE A 578 8.35 -5.95 -48.15
N GLU A 579 8.11 -7.19 -47.69
CA GLU A 579 8.98 -8.35 -47.90
C GLU A 579 8.66 -9.12 -49.20
N GLU A 580 7.48 -8.91 -49.80
CA GLU A 580 7.11 -9.24 -51.20
C GLU A 580 7.78 -8.29 -52.20
#